data_AF-A0A9E0N0E9-F1
#
_entry.id   AF-A0A9E0N0E9-F1
#
_cell.length_a   1.000
_cell.length_b   1.000
_cell.length_c   1.000
_cell.angle_alpha   90.00
_cell.angle_beta   90.00
_cell.angle_gamma   90.00
#
_symmetry.space_group_name_H-M   'P 1'
#
loop_
_entity.id
_entity.type
_entity.pdbx_description
1 polymer ?
#
loop_
_entity_poly.entity_id
_entity_poly.type
_entity_poly.pdbx_seq_one_letter_code
_entity_poly.pdbx_strand_id
1 'polypeptide(L)'
;MRNYLSAFLVCTASLLPLASWAAENSSKSEDQPLLLWNGKEIPPLCFDKLLGPEAVEKVDIATCEKNDAIKNIKTLRTKDSFLKTSYQYAEEEESFSPPYMSYRVVGKQGSDVVVETAWRSGGSGRFSEVLIVQVEGETLVVKKIIWGGDRCNGGILDAEIKDEKIHATINITPADFPVIAYGEDRGIEAYADLEAGAASCFATVTYAGDDVSKVTLSVDFPWDESKEWVSRYKYQACFNQTFSKQIKEKSELSLVEFRSFVDKFFKDCVAQTK
;
A
#
# COMPACT_ATOMS: atom_id res chain seq x y z
N MET A 1 -32.77 66.11 2.32
CA MET A 1 -34.02 65.36 2.45
C MET A 1 -34.37 64.72 1.11
N ARG A 2 -34.05 63.44 0.93
CA ARG A 2 -34.41 62.66 -0.26
C ARG A 2 -34.75 61.24 0.20
N ASN A 3 -36.02 60.89 -0.03
CA ASN A 3 -36.58 59.54 0.03
C ASN A 3 -36.02 58.69 -1.12
N TYR A 4 -35.88 57.37 -0.94
CA TYR A 4 -36.84 56.36 -1.45
C TYR A 4 -36.24 54.96 -1.66
N LEU A 5 -37.11 53.97 -1.39
CA LEU A 5 -37.35 52.71 -2.11
C LEU A 5 -36.43 51.50 -1.85
N SER A 6 -36.87 50.69 -0.88
CA SER A 6 -36.64 49.26 -0.77
C SER A 6 -37.39 48.50 -1.88
N ALA A 7 -36.72 47.58 -2.57
CA ALA A 7 -37.34 46.61 -3.48
C ALA A 7 -37.28 45.21 -2.85
N PHE A 8 -38.46 44.60 -2.66
CA PHE A 8 -38.62 43.21 -2.28
C PHE A 8 -38.50 42.33 -3.53
N LEU A 9 -37.57 41.37 -3.51
CA LEU A 9 -37.47 40.33 -4.52
C LEU A 9 -38.22 39.08 -4.02
N VAL A 10 -39.26 38.68 -4.75
CA VAL A 10 -40.02 37.44 -4.53
C VAL A 10 -39.32 36.32 -5.30
N CYS A 11 -38.72 35.37 -4.59
CA CYS A 11 -38.25 34.11 -5.19
C CYS A 11 -39.35 33.05 -5.10
N THR A 12 -39.88 32.65 -6.25
CA THR A 12 -40.81 31.54 -6.41
C THR A 12 -40.06 30.20 -6.29
N ALA A 13 -40.50 29.36 -5.35
CA ALA A 13 -40.00 28.00 -5.19
C ALA A 13 -40.62 27.08 -6.26
N SER A 14 -39.78 26.51 -7.12
CA SER A 14 -40.18 25.45 -8.06
C SER A 14 -39.94 24.08 -7.41
N LEU A 15 -41.02 23.37 -7.12
CA LEU A 15 -41.02 21.97 -6.68
C LEU A 15 -40.68 21.07 -7.87
N LEU A 16 -39.48 20.48 -7.85
CA LEU A 16 -39.11 19.38 -8.76
C LEU A 16 -39.47 18.03 -8.13
N PRO A 17 -39.97 17.06 -8.91
CA PRO A 17 -40.27 15.72 -8.42
C PRO A 17 -38.97 14.94 -8.14
N LEU A 18 -38.87 14.39 -6.93
CA LEU A 18 -37.81 13.48 -6.52
C LEU A 18 -38.00 12.13 -7.24
N ALA A 19 -37.29 11.92 -8.34
CA ALA A 19 -37.16 10.60 -8.95
C ALA A 19 -36.24 9.73 -8.08
N SER A 20 -36.80 8.68 -7.48
CA SER A 20 -36.06 7.69 -6.71
C SER A 20 -35.14 6.89 -7.64
N TRP A 21 -33.83 7.14 -7.59
CA TRP A 21 -32.82 6.33 -8.25
C TRP A 21 -32.29 5.31 -7.23
N ALA A 22 -33.02 4.20 -7.07
CA ALA A 22 -32.49 3.01 -6.45
C ALA A 22 -31.88 2.16 -7.57
N ALA A 23 -30.65 2.49 -7.97
CA ALA A 23 -29.85 1.62 -8.82
C ALA A 23 -29.15 0.61 -7.90
N GLU A 24 -29.79 -0.54 -7.75
CA GLU A 24 -29.26 -1.73 -7.10
C GLU A 24 -28.17 -2.32 -8.02
N ASN A 25 -26.97 -1.74 -7.98
CA ASN A 25 -25.78 -2.26 -8.65
C ASN A 25 -25.26 -3.49 -7.89
N SER A 26 -25.99 -4.60 -7.97
CA SER A 26 -25.45 -5.93 -7.71
C SER A 26 -24.70 -6.38 -8.97
N SER A 27 -23.54 -5.78 -9.22
CA SER A 27 -22.63 -6.23 -10.28
C SER A 27 -22.06 -7.58 -9.84
N LYS A 28 -22.57 -8.62 -10.50
CA LYS A 28 -22.03 -9.97 -10.63
C LYS A 28 -20.58 -10.11 -10.16
N SER A 29 -20.39 -11.00 -9.20
CA SER A 29 -19.14 -11.72 -8.92
C SER A 29 -18.63 -12.33 -10.23
N GLU A 30 -17.89 -11.55 -11.01
CA GLU A 30 -17.05 -12.03 -12.10
C GLU A 30 -16.08 -13.05 -11.49
N ASP A 31 -15.96 -14.23 -12.10
CA ASP A 31 -15.08 -15.32 -11.65
C ASP A 31 -13.68 -14.77 -11.40
N GLN A 32 -13.35 -14.47 -10.14
CA GLN A 32 -12.03 -13.99 -9.81
C GLN A 32 -11.04 -15.10 -10.15
N PRO A 33 -9.96 -14.80 -10.90
CA PRO A 33 -8.99 -15.81 -11.28
C PRO A 33 -8.44 -16.48 -10.02
N LEU A 34 -8.37 -17.81 -10.01
CA LEU A 34 -7.82 -18.58 -8.89
C LEU A 34 -6.40 -19.05 -9.23
N LEU A 35 -5.54 -19.13 -8.21
CA LEU A 35 -4.22 -19.74 -8.29
C LEU A 35 -4.33 -21.21 -7.88
N LEU A 36 -4.40 -22.09 -8.88
CA LEU A 36 -4.74 -23.51 -8.68
C LEU A 36 -3.57 -24.44 -9.01
N TRP A 37 -3.46 -25.52 -8.25
CA TRP A 37 -2.66 -26.72 -8.54
C TRP A 37 -3.53 -27.95 -8.34
N ASN A 38 -3.61 -28.82 -9.35
CA ASN A 38 -4.51 -30.00 -9.36
C ASN A 38 -5.99 -29.67 -9.01
N GLY A 39 -6.48 -28.53 -9.51
CA GLY A 39 -7.86 -28.06 -9.29
C GLY A 39 -8.15 -27.54 -7.88
N LYS A 40 -7.12 -27.41 -7.02
CA LYS A 40 -7.22 -26.86 -5.67
C LYS A 40 -6.39 -25.60 -5.56
N GLU A 41 -6.82 -24.67 -4.70
CA GLU A 41 -6.03 -23.47 -4.42
C GLU A 41 -4.68 -23.83 -3.81
N ILE A 42 -3.64 -23.12 -4.22
CA ILE A 42 -2.32 -23.28 -3.62
C ILE A 42 -2.38 -22.81 -2.16
N PRO A 43 -1.87 -23.59 -1.19
CA PRO A 43 -1.82 -23.17 0.21
C PRO A 43 -1.05 -21.85 0.38
N PRO A 44 -1.58 -20.87 1.14
CA PRO A 44 -0.87 -19.62 1.41
C PRO A 44 0.54 -19.82 1.98
N LEU A 45 0.75 -20.87 2.79
CA LEU A 45 2.06 -21.20 3.36
C LEU A 45 3.14 -21.49 2.31
N CYS A 46 2.80 -21.71 1.04
CA CYS A 46 3.82 -21.79 -0.02
C CYS A 46 4.59 -20.48 -0.19
N PHE A 47 3.97 -19.34 0.10
CA PHE A 47 4.65 -18.04 0.01
C PHE A 47 5.62 -17.78 1.17
N ASP A 48 5.54 -18.54 2.27
CA ASP A 48 6.40 -18.33 3.45
C ASP A 48 7.89 -18.51 3.14
N LYS A 49 8.23 -19.47 2.26
CA LYS A 49 9.61 -19.69 1.79
C LYS A 49 10.00 -18.79 0.62
N LEU A 50 9.03 -18.21 -0.07
CA LEU A 50 9.25 -17.37 -1.25
C LEU A 50 9.49 -15.91 -0.89
N LEU A 51 9.18 -15.52 0.35
CA LEU A 51 9.23 -14.14 0.83
C LEU A 51 10.14 -14.01 2.07
N GLY A 52 10.71 -12.82 2.27
CA GLY A 52 11.58 -12.54 3.41
C GLY A 52 13.09 -12.75 3.16
N PRO A 53 13.92 -12.71 4.21
CA PRO A 53 15.38 -12.66 4.08
C PRO A 53 16.01 -13.96 3.56
N GLU A 54 15.34 -15.10 3.75
CA GLU A 54 15.76 -16.41 3.26
C GLU A 54 14.92 -16.87 2.06
N ALA A 55 14.32 -15.92 1.33
CA ALA A 55 13.48 -16.19 0.19
C ALA A 55 14.19 -17.04 -0.88
N VAL A 56 13.50 -18.07 -1.34
CA VAL A 56 13.88 -18.83 -2.53
C VAL A 56 12.96 -18.47 -3.69
N GLU A 57 13.44 -18.63 -4.93
CA GLU A 57 12.63 -18.33 -6.12
C GLU A 57 11.54 -19.36 -6.40
N LYS A 58 11.68 -20.58 -5.85
CA LYS A 58 10.85 -21.74 -6.19
C LYS A 58 10.55 -22.59 -4.97
N VAL A 59 9.32 -23.11 -4.88
CA VAL A 59 8.90 -24.04 -3.83
C VAL A 59 8.07 -25.18 -4.40
N ASP A 60 8.26 -26.38 -3.86
CA ASP A 60 7.40 -27.53 -4.12
C ASP A 60 6.08 -27.39 -3.35
N ILE A 61 4.98 -27.25 -4.09
CA ILE A 61 3.62 -27.05 -3.57
C ILE A 61 3.19 -28.21 -2.67
N ALA A 62 3.64 -29.43 -2.94
CA ALA A 62 3.28 -30.63 -2.18
C ALA A 62 3.90 -30.68 -0.76
N THR A 63 4.80 -29.75 -0.45
CA THR A 63 5.54 -29.69 0.82
C THR A 63 5.23 -28.47 1.67
N CYS A 64 4.53 -27.46 1.14
CA CYS A 64 4.34 -26.18 1.84
C CYS A 64 3.63 -26.29 3.20
N GLU A 65 2.66 -27.21 3.33
CA GLU A 65 1.91 -27.42 4.58
C GLU A 65 2.56 -28.47 5.50
N LYS A 66 3.64 -29.13 5.04
CA LYS A 66 4.37 -30.13 5.82
C LYS A 66 5.52 -29.45 6.57
N ASN A 67 5.18 -28.78 7.66
CA ASN A 67 6.15 -28.13 8.53
C ASN A 67 5.84 -28.44 10.00
N ASP A 68 6.65 -29.31 10.60
CA ASP A 68 6.50 -29.72 12.01
C ASP A 68 6.76 -28.57 13.00
N ALA A 69 7.35 -27.46 12.54
CA ALA A 69 7.57 -26.26 13.35
C ALA A 69 6.31 -25.41 13.53
N ILE A 70 5.20 -25.70 12.85
CA ILE A 70 3.94 -24.97 12.99
C ILE A 70 2.77 -25.91 13.35
N LYS A 71 1.83 -25.39 14.15
CA LYS A 71 0.63 -26.09 14.63
C LYS A 71 -0.60 -25.18 14.52
N ASN A 72 -1.78 -25.75 14.80
CA ASN A 72 -3.06 -25.03 14.84
C ASN A 72 -3.36 -24.24 13.56
N ILE A 73 -3.04 -24.84 12.41
CA ILE A 73 -3.21 -24.25 11.08
C ILE A 73 -4.71 -24.05 10.79
N LYS A 74 -5.10 -22.82 10.47
CA LYS A 74 -6.45 -22.48 10.04
C LYS A 74 -6.42 -21.64 8.78
N THR A 75 -7.05 -22.16 7.72
CA THR A 75 -7.18 -21.47 6.44
C THR A 75 -8.62 -21.00 6.23
N LEU A 76 -8.79 -19.74 5.84
CA LEU A 76 -10.10 -19.15 5.52
C LEU A 76 -9.96 -18.10 4.41
N ARG A 77 -11.07 -17.82 3.71
CA ARG A 77 -11.16 -16.68 2.80
C ARG A 77 -11.70 -15.45 3.53
N THR A 78 -11.05 -14.30 3.36
CA THR A 78 -11.49 -13.02 3.93
C THR A 78 -12.56 -12.37 3.04
N LYS A 79 -13.16 -11.26 3.50
CA LYS A 79 -14.12 -10.49 2.69
C LYS A 79 -13.48 -9.84 1.47
N ASP A 80 -12.19 -9.53 1.55
CA ASP A 80 -11.40 -8.90 0.48
C ASP A 80 -10.73 -9.96 -0.43
N SER A 81 -11.35 -11.14 -0.53
CA SER A 81 -10.91 -12.29 -1.33
C SER A 81 -9.56 -12.94 -0.98
N PHE A 82 -8.86 -12.51 0.06
CA PHE A 82 -7.61 -13.17 0.46
C PHE A 82 -7.87 -14.59 0.97
N LEU A 83 -7.12 -15.56 0.46
CA LEU A 83 -6.94 -16.86 1.10
C LEU A 83 -5.87 -16.72 2.19
N LYS A 84 -6.27 -16.84 3.44
CA LYS A 84 -5.43 -16.58 4.61
C LYS A 84 -5.25 -17.84 5.46
N THR A 85 -4.01 -18.17 5.76
CA THR A 85 -3.63 -19.20 6.71
C THR A 85 -2.99 -18.57 7.94
N SER A 86 -3.63 -18.73 9.10
CA SER A 86 -3.02 -18.43 10.41
C SER A 86 -2.49 -19.71 11.05
N TYR A 87 -1.39 -19.61 11.78
CA TYR A 87 -0.75 -20.74 12.45
C TYR A 87 -0.10 -20.29 13.77
N GLN A 88 0.47 -21.24 14.51
CA GLN A 88 1.29 -21.00 15.70
C GLN A 88 2.60 -21.75 15.56
N TYR A 89 3.71 -21.20 16.03
CA TYR A 89 4.95 -21.98 16.11
C TYR A 89 4.86 -23.05 17.20
N ALA A 90 5.44 -24.21 16.97
CA ALA A 90 5.34 -25.36 17.87
C ALA A 90 5.90 -25.05 19.26
N GLU A 91 7.01 -24.31 19.30
CA GLU A 91 7.76 -23.96 20.52
C GLU A 91 7.25 -22.69 21.22
N GLU A 92 6.37 -21.92 20.58
CA GLU A 92 5.86 -20.67 21.16
C GLU A 92 4.53 -20.88 21.91
N GLU A 93 4.36 -20.10 22.97
CA GLU A 93 3.05 -19.93 23.60
C GLU A 93 2.09 -19.18 22.68
N GLU A 94 0.80 -19.24 23.00
CA GLU A 94 -0.23 -18.59 22.20
C GLU A 94 -0.05 -17.06 22.23
N SER A 95 0.39 -16.50 21.09
CA SER A 95 0.54 -15.07 20.91
C SER A 95 -0.81 -14.37 20.73
N PHE A 96 -0.93 -13.16 21.29
CA PHE A 96 -2.12 -12.30 21.09
C PHE A 96 -2.38 -11.97 19.61
N SER A 97 -1.39 -12.13 18.74
CA SER A 97 -1.59 -11.99 17.31
C SER A 97 -0.82 -13.07 16.57
N PRO A 98 -1.51 -14.17 16.19
CA PRO A 98 -0.86 -15.29 15.55
C PRO A 98 -0.23 -14.86 14.21
N PRO A 99 0.91 -15.47 13.84
CA PRO A 99 1.47 -15.32 12.51
C PRO A 99 0.45 -15.78 11.46
N TYR A 100 0.56 -15.18 10.27
CA TYR A 100 -0.26 -15.55 9.15
C TYR A 100 0.47 -15.31 7.84
N MET A 101 0.07 -16.08 6.83
CA MET A 101 0.38 -15.85 5.43
C MET A 101 -0.94 -15.78 4.67
N SER A 102 -1.05 -14.83 3.74
CA SER A 102 -2.24 -14.70 2.92
C SER A 102 -1.90 -14.19 1.54
N TYR A 103 -2.72 -14.55 0.56
CA TYR A 103 -2.66 -13.96 -0.76
C TYR A 103 -4.05 -13.81 -1.37
N ARG A 104 -4.18 -12.88 -2.32
CA ARG A 104 -5.28 -12.86 -3.29
C ARG A 104 -4.69 -12.82 -4.70
N VAL A 105 -5.44 -13.32 -5.66
CA VAL A 105 -5.08 -13.15 -7.06
C VAL A 105 -5.61 -11.79 -7.51
N VAL A 106 -4.70 -10.96 -8.02
CA VAL A 106 -4.98 -9.62 -8.55
C VAL A 106 -5.45 -9.73 -10.00
N GLY A 107 -4.85 -10.63 -10.76
CA GLY A 107 -5.23 -10.92 -12.14
C GLY A 107 -4.17 -11.75 -12.86
N LYS A 108 -4.10 -11.61 -14.19
CA LYS A 108 -3.14 -12.32 -15.03
C LYS A 108 -2.44 -11.35 -15.98
N GLN A 109 -1.20 -11.66 -16.31
CA GLN A 109 -0.43 -11.01 -17.38
C GLN A 109 0.15 -12.10 -18.28
N GLY A 110 -0.48 -12.33 -19.43
CA GLY A 110 -0.16 -13.49 -20.27
C GLY A 110 -0.48 -14.82 -19.56
N SER A 111 0.52 -15.70 -19.43
CA SER A 111 0.40 -16.96 -18.69
C SER A 111 0.62 -16.81 -17.18
N ASP A 112 1.17 -15.69 -16.75
CA ASP A 112 1.60 -15.50 -15.38
C ASP A 112 0.47 -14.93 -14.54
N VAL A 113 0.48 -15.26 -13.25
CA VAL A 113 -0.54 -14.83 -12.29
C VAL A 113 0.05 -13.71 -11.45
N VAL A 114 -0.68 -12.60 -11.33
CA VAL A 114 -0.31 -11.51 -10.44
C VAL A 114 -1.02 -11.74 -9.11
N VAL A 115 -0.26 -11.78 -8.02
CA VAL A 115 -0.78 -12.00 -6.68
C VAL A 115 -0.36 -10.87 -5.76
N GLU A 116 -1.25 -10.52 -4.85
CA GLU A 116 -0.93 -9.68 -3.70
C GLU A 116 -0.84 -10.58 -2.48
N THR A 117 0.27 -10.51 -1.76
CA THR A 117 0.51 -11.24 -0.52
C THR A 117 0.47 -10.29 0.67
N ALA A 118 0.10 -10.82 1.84
CA ALA A 118 0.21 -10.11 3.11
C ALA A 118 0.53 -11.11 4.22
N TRP A 119 1.51 -10.80 5.07
CA TRP A 119 1.97 -11.73 6.09
C TRP A 119 2.58 -11.08 7.33
N ARG A 120 2.70 -11.92 8.36
CA ARG A 120 3.36 -11.62 9.63
C ARG A 120 3.93 -12.93 10.19
N SER A 121 5.20 -12.92 10.61
CA SER A 121 5.95 -14.11 11.06
C SER A 121 6.26 -14.16 12.56
N GLY A 122 5.61 -13.35 13.41
CA GLY A 122 5.76 -13.38 14.88
C GLY A 122 6.25 -12.07 15.51
N GLY A 123 6.92 -11.21 14.73
CA GLY A 123 7.35 -9.87 15.16
C GLY A 123 6.24 -8.81 15.11
N SER A 124 6.63 -7.53 15.17
CA SER A 124 5.72 -6.39 14.99
C SER A 124 5.46 -6.02 13.53
N GLY A 125 6.29 -6.51 12.61
CA GLY A 125 6.20 -6.27 11.16
C GLY A 125 4.91 -6.83 10.57
N ARG A 126 4.37 -6.13 9.56
CA ARG A 126 3.27 -6.60 8.71
C ARG A 126 3.63 -6.26 7.28
N PHE A 127 3.96 -7.29 6.53
CA PHE A 127 4.49 -7.13 5.20
C PHE A 127 3.42 -7.43 4.16
N SER A 128 3.61 -6.87 2.99
CA SER A 128 2.74 -7.08 1.84
C SER A 128 3.53 -6.84 0.56
N GLU A 129 3.26 -7.64 -0.47
CA GLU A 129 3.96 -7.57 -1.74
C GLU A 129 3.00 -7.82 -2.92
N VAL A 130 3.34 -7.27 -4.09
CA VAL A 130 2.74 -7.63 -5.38
C VAL A 130 3.77 -8.39 -6.20
N LEU A 131 3.41 -9.60 -6.60
CA LEU A 131 4.30 -10.57 -7.23
C LEU A 131 3.73 -11.05 -8.57
N ILE A 132 4.61 -11.41 -9.49
CA ILE A 132 4.29 -12.23 -10.66
C ILE A 132 4.76 -13.66 -10.36
N VAL A 133 3.83 -14.60 -10.39
CA VAL A 133 4.08 -16.01 -10.11
C VAL A 133 3.61 -16.93 -11.22
N GLN A 134 4.21 -18.11 -11.27
CA GLN A 134 3.85 -19.16 -12.22
C GLN A 134 3.81 -20.52 -11.52
N VAL A 135 2.86 -21.36 -11.94
CA VAL A 135 2.78 -22.76 -11.51
C VAL A 135 3.38 -23.64 -12.61
N GLU A 136 4.51 -24.27 -12.33
CA GLU A 136 5.27 -25.15 -13.23
C GLU A 136 5.21 -26.59 -12.70
N GLY A 137 4.21 -27.36 -13.14
CA GLY A 137 3.99 -28.71 -12.61
C GLY A 137 3.58 -28.68 -11.14
N GLU A 138 4.44 -29.16 -10.25
CA GLU A 138 4.26 -29.09 -8.78
C GLU A 138 5.03 -27.95 -8.11
N THR A 139 5.68 -27.09 -8.91
CA THR A 139 6.48 -25.98 -8.39
C THR A 139 5.74 -24.66 -8.53
N LEU A 140 5.70 -23.86 -7.46
CA LEU A 140 5.34 -22.45 -7.52
C LEU A 140 6.63 -21.63 -7.66
N VAL A 141 6.68 -20.75 -8.67
CA VAL A 141 7.85 -19.94 -9.02
C VAL A 141 7.50 -18.46 -8.91
N VAL A 142 8.30 -17.69 -8.17
CA VAL A 142 8.25 -16.22 -8.22
C VAL A 142 9.10 -15.75 -9.40
N LYS A 143 8.47 -15.10 -10.38
CA LYS A 143 9.16 -14.55 -11.55
C LYS A 143 9.69 -13.15 -11.27
N LYS A 144 8.92 -12.36 -10.50
CA LYS A 144 9.27 -10.98 -10.16
C LYS A 144 8.52 -10.52 -8.90
N ILE A 145 9.21 -9.81 -8.02
CA ILE A 145 8.61 -8.95 -7.00
C ILE A 145 8.50 -7.56 -7.61
N ILE A 146 7.30 -6.97 -7.65
CA ILE A 146 7.08 -5.66 -8.28
C ILE A 146 7.17 -4.55 -7.24
N TRP A 147 6.38 -4.69 -6.17
CA TRP A 147 6.36 -3.77 -5.03
C TRP A 147 6.25 -4.57 -3.73
N GLY A 148 6.76 -4.00 -2.65
CA GLY A 148 6.81 -4.68 -1.37
C GLY A 148 7.26 -3.80 -0.23
N GLY A 149 6.83 -4.13 0.99
CA GLY A 149 7.32 -3.44 2.18
C GLY A 149 6.59 -3.80 3.48
N ASP A 150 6.95 -3.10 4.56
CA ASP A 150 6.35 -3.22 5.90
C ASP A 150 5.45 -2.01 6.18
N ARG A 151 4.13 -2.23 6.22
CA ARG A 151 3.12 -1.21 6.58
C ARG A 151 3.34 0.12 5.84
N CYS A 152 3.80 1.16 6.53
CA CYS A 152 3.97 2.50 5.98
C CYS A 152 5.20 2.65 5.07
N ASN A 153 6.16 1.73 5.16
CA ASN A 153 7.34 1.70 4.32
C ASN A 153 7.14 0.65 3.23
N GLY A 154 6.55 1.05 2.11
CA GLY A 154 6.36 0.22 0.92
C GLY A 154 5.17 -0.75 0.98
N GLY A 155 4.41 -0.81 2.08
CA GLY A 155 3.28 -1.73 2.19
C GLY A 155 2.16 -1.40 1.21
N ILE A 156 1.57 -2.45 0.64
CA ILE A 156 0.51 -2.42 -0.36
C ILE A 156 -0.82 -2.13 0.32
N LEU A 157 -1.58 -1.19 -0.24
CA LEU A 157 -2.95 -0.88 0.17
C LEU A 157 -3.99 -1.50 -0.76
N ASP A 158 -3.68 -1.50 -2.06
CA ASP A 158 -4.51 -2.11 -3.08
C ASP A 158 -3.68 -2.43 -4.32
N ALA A 159 -4.11 -3.45 -5.06
CA ALA A 159 -3.55 -3.86 -6.33
C ALA A 159 -4.66 -4.39 -7.25
N GLU A 160 -4.61 -4.00 -8.53
CA GLU A 160 -5.54 -4.45 -9.56
C GLU A 160 -4.83 -4.60 -10.92
N ILE A 161 -5.43 -5.37 -11.83
CA ILE A 161 -5.08 -5.31 -13.26
C ILE A 161 -6.08 -4.39 -13.95
N LYS A 162 -5.57 -3.35 -14.60
CA LYS A 162 -6.37 -2.41 -15.37
C LYS A 162 -5.63 -2.02 -16.64
N ASP A 163 -6.33 -2.01 -17.77
CA ASP A 163 -5.77 -1.67 -19.08
C ASP A 163 -4.47 -2.47 -19.40
N GLU A 164 -4.49 -3.78 -19.08
CA GLU A 164 -3.35 -4.72 -19.23
C GLU A 164 -2.10 -4.37 -18.41
N LYS A 165 -2.20 -3.40 -17.51
CA LYS A 165 -1.14 -2.99 -16.59
C LYS A 165 -1.49 -3.37 -15.16
N ILE A 166 -0.45 -3.55 -14.35
CA ILE A 166 -0.60 -3.74 -12.91
C ILE A 166 -0.66 -2.35 -12.29
N HIS A 167 -1.76 -2.06 -11.61
CA HIS A 167 -1.95 -0.87 -10.82
C HIS A 167 -1.81 -1.23 -9.35
N ALA A 168 -1.12 -0.39 -8.59
CA ALA A 168 -0.96 -0.60 -7.16
C ALA A 168 -0.93 0.74 -6.44
N THR A 169 -1.52 0.78 -5.26
CA THR A 169 -1.33 1.87 -4.31
C THR A 169 -0.51 1.38 -3.14
N ILE A 170 0.62 2.04 -2.88
CA ILE A 170 1.54 1.67 -1.80
C ILE A 170 1.74 2.83 -0.84
N ASN A 171 2.04 2.52 0.42
CA ASN A 171 2.48 3.52 1.39
C ASN A 171 3.94 3.92 1.11
N ILE A 172 4.24 5.18 1.34
CA ILE A 172 5.59 5.73 1.28
C ILE A 172 5.89 6.60 2.50
N THR A 173 7.15 6.59 2.89
CA THR A 173 7.72 7.39 3.98
C THR A 173 8.40 8.64 3.42
N PRO A 174 8.70 9.64 4.27
CA PRO A 174 9.43 10.84 3.85
C PRO A 174 10.74 10.55 3.08
N ALA A 175 11.49 9.52 3.49
CA ALA A 175 12.73 9.14 2.84
C ALA A 175 12.55 8.66 1.39
N ASP A 176 11.37 8.14 1.03
CA ASP A 176 11.08 7.65 -0.33
C ASP A 176 10.79 8.79 -1.31
N PHE A 177 10.45 9.99 -0.82
CA PHE A 177 9.92 11.07 -1.64
C PHE A 177 10.84 11.49 -2.81
N PRO A 178 12.16 11.62 -2.63
CA PRO A 178 13.07 11.91 -3.74
C PRO A 178 13.06 10.80 -4.81
N VAL A 179 13.09 9.53 -4.40
CA VAL A 179 13.07 8.39 -5.32
C VAL A 179 11.78 8.36 -6.12
N ILE A 180 10.63 8.57 -5.47
CA ILE A 180 9.33 8.66 -6.16
C ILE A 180 9.28 9.83 -7.14
N ALA A 181 9.86 10.98 -6.77
CA ALA A 181 9.86 12.17 -7.61
C ALA A 181 10.81 12.03 -8.81
N TYR A 182 12.03 11.52 -8.63
CA TYR A 182 13.11 11.63 -9.61
C TYR A 182 13.70 10.29 -10.07
N GLY A 183 13.35 9.18 -9.43
CA GLY A 183 13.97 7.87 -9.66
C GLY A 183 15.31 7.67 -8.95
N GLU A 184 15.72 8.61 -8.09
CA GLU A 184 16.96 8.58 -7.31
C GLU A 184 16.78 9.29 -5.96
N ASP A 185 17.58 8.94 -4.95
CA ASP A 185 17.47 9.49 -3.59
C ASP A 185 17.93 10.97 -3.47
N ARG A 186 18.67 11.48 -4.45
CA ARG A 186 19.29 12.81 -4.47
C ARG A 186 20.10 13.14 -3.21
N GLY A 187 20.77 12.14 -2.65
CA GLY A 187 21.64 12.23 -1.48
C GLY A 187 20.92 12.19 -0.13
N ILE A 188 19.65 11.78 -0.08
CA ILE A 188 18.93 11.56 1.17
C ILE A 188 19.18 10.14 1.68
N GLU A 189 19.69 10.02 2.91
CA GLU A 189 19.88 8.74 3.57
C GLU A 189 18.69 8.39 4.47
N ALA A 190 17.98 7.29 4.16
CA ALA A 190 16.88 6.78 4.97
C ALA A 190 17.36 6.46 6.40
N TYR A 191 16.54 6.79 7.40
CA TYR A 191 16.83 6.66 8.84
C TYR A 191 17.92 7.58 9.41
N ALA A 192 18.63 8.36 8.59
CA ALA A 192 19.59 9.36 9.03
C ALA A 192 19.08 10.79 8.75
N ASP A 193 18.63 11.02 7.53
CA ASP A 193 18.17 12.34 7.07
C ASP A 193 16.67 12.53 7.24
N LEU A 194 15.90 11.48 6.93
CA LEU A 194 14.45 11.46 6.99
C LEU A 194 13.93 10.13 7.57
N GLU A 195 12.77 10.22 8.21
CA GLU A 195 12.01 9.10 8.76
C GLU A 195 11.62 8.09 7.67
N ALA A 196 11.88 6.81 7.93
CA ALA A 196 11.62 5.70 7.01
C ALA A 196 10.98 4.48 7.74
N GLY A 197 10.39 4.69 8.90
CA GLY A 197 9.83 3.65 9.74
C GLY A 197 8.48 3.13 9.24
N ALA A 198 8.23 1.85 9.49
CA ALA A 198 6.99 1.16 9.12
C ALA A 198 5.73 1.69 9.85
N ALA A 199 5.87 2.59 10.82
CA ALA A 199 4.76 3.26 11.50
C ALA A 199 4.47 4.67 10.96
N SER A 200 5.25 5.15 9.98
CA SER A 200 5.29 6.55 9.55
C SER A 200 4.58 6.74 8.20
N CYS A 201 3.26 6.61 8.18
CA CYS A 201 2.44 6.67 6.96
C CYS A 201 2.20 8.13 6.52
N PHE A 202 3.17 8.71 5.84
CA PHE A 202 3.11 10.11 5.40
C PHE A 202 2.36 10.30 4.09
N ALA A 203 2.46 9.36 3.16
CA ALA A 203 1.76 9.44 1.90
C ALA A 203 1.53 8.06 1.29
N THR A 204 0.73 8.04 0.25
CA THR A 204 0.59 6.91 -0.66
C THR A 204 0.93 7.33 -2.07
N VAL A 205 1.41 6.39 -2.87
CA VAL A 205 1.65 6.57 -4.30
C VAL A 205 0.89 5.50 -5.06
N THR A 206 0.18 5.92 -6.11
CA THR A 206 -0.55 5.03 -7.02
C THR A 206 0.21 4.92 -8.34
N TYR A 207 0.54 3.69 -8.71
CA TYR A 207 1.20 3.33 -9.94
C TYR A 207 0.22 2.84 -11.01
N ALA A 208 0.56 3.08 -12.27
CA ALA A 208 -0.09 2.54 -13.46
C ALA A 208 0.96 1.86 -14.36
N GLY A 209 1.27 0.60 -14.08
CA GLY A 209 2.53 0.00 -14.53
C GLY A 209 3.70 0.61 -13.77
N ASP A 210 4.76 1.00 -14.48
CA ASP A 210 5.93 1.64 -13.85
C ASP A 210 5.76 3.16 -13.63
N ASP A 211 4.66 3.74 -14.13
CA ASP A 211 4.41 5.18 -14.07
C ASP A 211 3.70 5.60 -12.78
N VAL A 212 4.21 6.62 -12.11
CA VAL A 212 3.52 7.27 -10.98
C VAL A 212 2.34 8.08 -11.51
N SER A 213 1.12 7.66 -11.17
CA SER A 213 -0.11 8.31 -11.61
C SER A 213 -0.60 9.39 -10.64
N LYS A 214 -0.46 9.15 -9.32
CA LYS A 214 -0.92 10.04 -8.26
C LYS A 214 -0.11 9.83 -6.98
N VAL A 215 0.11 10.92 -6.23
CA VAL A 215 0.60 10.86 -4.85
C VAL A 215 -0.44 11.51 -3.94
N THR A 216 -0.83 10.84 -2.86
CA THR A 216 -1.77 11.38 -1.87
C THR A 216 -1.06 11.51 -0.53
N LEU A 217 -0.93 12.75 -0.06
CA LEU A 217 -0.35 13.07 1.24
C LEU A 217 -1.37 12.80 2.36
N SER A 218 -0.95 12.09 3.40
CA SER A 218 -1.79 11.69 4.54
C SER A 218 -2.01 12.86 5.49
N VAL A 219 -3.27 13.17 5.83
CA VAL A 219 -3.64 14.26 6.76
C VAL A 219 -3.61 13.83 8.23
N ASP A 220 -3.67 12.52 8.49
CA ASP A 220 -3.98 11.96 9.81
C ASP A 220 -2.77 11.67 10.69
N PHE A 221 -1.55 11.92 10.19
CA PHE A 221 -0.36 11.66 11.00
C PHE A 221 -0.17 12.78 12.04
N PRO A 222 -0.06 12.48 13.35
CA PRO A 222 0.10 13.53 14.35
C PRO A 222 1.47 14.22 14.22
N TRP A 223 1.46 15.39 13.59
CA TRP A 223 2.58 16.31 13.28
C TRP A 223 3.23 16.96 14.50
N ASP A 224 3.33 16.22 15.60
CA ASP A 224 3.84 16.79 16.84
C ASP A 224 5.36 16.96 16.77
N GLU A 225 5.78 18.13 16.29
CA GLU A 225 7.18 18.58 16.23
C GLU A 225 7.87 18.59 17.60
N SER A 226 7.10 18.52 18.71
CA SER A 226 7.67 18.46 20.06
C SER A 226 8.20 17.08 20.44
N LYS A 227 7.95 16.05 19.62
CA LYS A 227 8.41 14.70 19.91
C LYS A 227 9.90 14.55 19.63
N GLU A 228 10.60 13.96 20.59
CA GLU A 228 12.04 13.67 20.54
C GLU A 228 12.50 12.82 19.35
N TRP A 229 11.58 12.16 18.62
CA TRP A 229 11.97 11.38 17.45
C TRP A 229 12.34 12.28 16.26
N VAL A 230 11.70 13.45 16.12
CA VAL A 230 11.91 14.36 14.97
C VAL A 230 13.35 14.89 14.96
N SER A 231 13.94 15.13 16.13
CA SER A 231 15.31 15.64 16.27
C SER A 231 16.40 14.61 15.96
N ARG A 232 16.06 13.33 15.79
CA ARG A 232 17.02 12.28 15.43
C ARG A 232 17.43 12.31 13.97
N TYR A 233 16.62 12.97 13.14
CA TYR A 233 16.78 13.02 11.70
C TYR A 233 17.23 14.41 11.26
N LYS A 234 18.21 14.48 10.36
CA LYS A 234 18.85 15.73 9.96
C LYS A 234 17.86 16.77 9.40
N TYR A 235 16.88 16.33 8.62
CA TYR A 235 15.98 17.23 7.86
C TYR A 235 14.51 17.13 8.26
N GLN A 236 14.15 16.25 9.20
CA GLN A 236 12.74 15.91 9.46
C GLN A 236 11.91 17.08 9.96
N ALA A 237 12.45 17.93 10.84
CA ALA A 237 11.70 19.10 11.33
C ALA A 237 11.32 20.06 10.20
N CYS A 238 12.28 20.41 9.33
CA CYS A 238 12.02 21.27 8.17
C CYS A 238 11.12 20.60 7.13
N PHE A 239 11.30 19.30 6.90
CA PHE A 239 10.41 18.51 6.06
C PHE A 239 8.96 18.58 6.57
N ASN A 240 8.72 18.33 7.86
CA ASN A 240 7.38 18.36 8.48
C ASN A 240 6.70 19.71 8.30
N GLN A 241 7.44 20.81 8.42
CA GLN A 241 6.90 22.16 8.17
C GLN A 241 6.51 22.38 6.71
N THR A 242 7.35 21.93 5.77
CA THR A 242 7.10 22.03 4.33
C THR A 242 5.91 21.17 3.93
N PHE A 243 5.87 19.94 4.43
CA PHE A 243 4.80 18.98 4.25
C PHE A 243 3.45 19.48 4.80
N SER A 244 3.46 20.03 6.01
CA SER A 244 2.25 20.58 6.65
C SER A 244 1.68 21.77 5.89
N LYS A 245 2.53 22.60 5.27
CA LYS A 245 2.09 23.68 4.37
C LYS A 245 1.48 23.10 3.10
N GLN A 246 2.14 22.11 2.50
CA GLN A 246 1.65 21.47 1.27
C GLN A 246 0.28 20.84 1.46
N ILE A 247 0.06 20.05 2.52
CA ILE A 247 -1.24 19.42 2.78
C ILE A 247 -2.38 20.43 2.91
N LYS A 248 -2.13 21.57 3.57
CA LYS A 248 -3.15 22.64 3.72
C LYS A 248 -3.54 23.27 2.39
N GLU A 249 -2.64 23.24 1.41
CA GLU A 249 -2.88 23.73 0.06
C GLU A 249 -3.53 22.65 -0.80
N LYS A 250 -2.92 21.46 -0.86
CA LYS A 250 -3.36 20.33 -1.68
C LYS A 250 -2.69 19.03 -1.21
N SER A 251 -3.51 18.01 -0.89
CA SER A 251 -3.04 16.69 -0.48
C SER A 251 -2.91 15.69 -1.63
N GLU A 252 -3.71 15.82 -2.70
CA GLU A 252 -3.58 14.97 -3.90
C GLU A 252 -2.76 15.68 -4.98
N LEU A 253 -1.65 15.06 -5.37
CA LEU A 253 -0.66 15.65 -6.26
C LEU A 253 -0.47 14.75 -7.49
N SER A 254 -0.45 15.37 -8.67
CA SER A 254 0.18 14.76 -9.84
C SER A 254 1.69 14.62 -9.63
N LEU A 255 2.37 13.81 -10.45
CA LEU A 255 3.84 13.67 -10.35
C LEU A 255 4.58 15.02 -10.49
N VAL A 256 4.09 15.93 -11.34
CA VAL A 256 4.69 17.26 -11.54
C VAL A 256 4.54 18.15 -10.31
N GLU A 257 3.36 18.14 -9.69
CA GLU A 257 3.11 18.87 -8.45
C GLU A 257 3.91 18.27 -7.29
N PHE A 258 4.00 16.94 -7.23
CA PHE A 258 4.80 16.25 -6.22
C PHE A 258 6.30 16.57 -6.36
N ARG A 259 6.85 16.56 -7.57
CA ARG A 259 8.22 17.04 -7.85
C ARG A 259 8.42 18.48 -7.38
N SER A 260 7.48 19.36 -7.67
CA SER A 260 7.57 20.77 -7.25
C SER A 260 7.62 20.91 -5.72
N PHE A 261 6.84 20.09 -5.00
CA PHE A 261 6.89 20.00 -3.55
C PHE A 261 8.25 19.47 -3.05
N VAL A 262 8.77 18.40 -3.65
CA VAL A 262 10.08 17.83 -3.26
C VAL A 262 11.22 18.80 -3.55
N ASP A 263 11.23 19.50 -4.70
CA ASP A 263 12.22 20.53 -5.01
C ASP A 263 12.18 21.68 -3.99
N LYS A 264 10.99 22.08 -3.54
CA LYS A 264 10.84 23.06 -2.47
C LYS A 264 11.47 22.58 -1.17
N PHE A 265 11.23 21.32 -0.78
CA PHE A 265 11.90 20.72 0.37
C PHE A 265 13.44 20.76 0.23
N PHE A 266 14.00 20.35 -0.91
CA PHE A 266 15.46 20.39 -1.10
C PHE A 266 16.01 21.80 -1.02
N LYS A 267 15.33 22.77 -1.63
CA LYS A 267 15.72 24.18 -1.61
C LYS A 267 15.69 24.76 -0.19
N ASP A 268 14.61 24.50 0.54
CA ASP A 268 14.36 25.15 1.82
C ASP A 268 15.07 24.43 2.98
N CYS A 269 15.27 23.11 2.91
CA CYS A 269 15.76 22.30 4.03
C CYS A 269 17.16 21.74 3.82
N VAL A 270 17.55 21.36 2.61
CA VAL A 270 18.83 20.67 2.36
C VAL A 270 19.91 21.67 1.96
N ALA A 271 19.63 22.55 1.00
CA ALA A 271 20.61 23.49 0.46
C ALA A 271 21.12 24.52 1.48
N GLN A 272 20.36 24.82 2.53
CA GLN A 272 20.71 25.80 3.56
C GLN A 272 21.65 25.25 4.65
N THR A 273 21.96 23.95 4.62
CA THR A 273 22.75 23.27 5.67
C THR A 273 24.20 22.99 5.27
N LYS A 274 24.68 23.62 4.19
CA LYS A 274 26.11 23.64 3.81
C LYS A 274 26.81 24.83 4.47
#